data_AF-A0A915NAE4-F1
#
_entry.id   AF-A0A915NAE4-F1
#
_cell.length_a   1.000
_cell.length_b   1.000
_cell.length_c   1.000
_cell.angle_alpha   90.00
_cell.angle_beta   90.00
_cell.angle_gamma   90.00
#
_symmetry.space_group_name_H-M   'P 1'
#
loop_
_entity.id
_entity.type
_entity.pdbx_description
1 polymer ?
#
loop_
_entity_poly.entity_id
_entity_poly.type
_entity_poly.pdbx_seq_one_letter_code
_entity_poly.pdbx_strand_id
1 'polypeptide(L)'
;MVGSVLKLINSTKVVRSCGFSTTNVLNGGHIRMHNWWGPEKIQGREVVGWGVKGDEFYEDRADYWYPAIRFRRNDEIVTPIREKELGDWKQLSVDEKKLLYRYSFCQTLSEYEAPDGYWKLPVAIALAESVIEKRLVMEKGRFLGPAAYYDYENNRWKD
;
A
#
# COMPACT_ATOMS: atom_id res chain seq x y z
N MET A 1 8.74 14.58 15.12
CA MET A 1 8.02 13.60 15.96
C MET A 1 8.27 12.14 15.53
N VAL A 2 8.23 11.77 14.25
CA VAL A 2 8.63 10.41 13.79
C VAL A 2 10.13 10.11 14.00
N GLY A 3 11.00 11.14 13.92
CA GLY A 3 12.46 10.98 14.09
C GLY A 3 12.93 10.58 15.50
N SER A 4 12.12 10.82 16.54
CA SER A 4 12.46 10.45 17.92
C SER A 4 12.22 8.97 18.18
N VAL A 5 11.20 8.38 17.55
CA VAL A 5 10.88 6.94 17.64
C VAL A 5 11.93 6.10 16.91
N LEU A 6 12.39 6.52 15.72
CA LEU A 6 13.45 5.82 14.98
C LEU A 6 14.80 5.81 15.72
N LYS A 7 15.16 6.92 16.39
CA LYS A 7 16.37 6.98 17.22
C LYS A 7 16.28 6.06 18.44
N LEU A 8 15.09 5.87 19.02
CA LEU A 8 14.89 4.95 20.14
C LEU A 8 15.06 3.48 19.73
N ILE A 9 14.47 3.10 18.59
CA ILE A 9 14.55 1.74 18.05
C ILE A 9 16.02 1.36 17.77
N ASN A 10 16.83 2.31 17.27
CA ASN A 10 18.25 2.11 16.98
C ASN A 10 19.16 2.14 18.23
N SER A 11 18.79 2.91 19.27
CA SER A 11 19.57 3.02 20.53
C SER A 11 19.43 1.78 21.42
N THR A 12 18.28 1.10 21.36
CA THR A 12 18.11 -0.19 22.03
C THR A 12 18.75 -1.31 21.20
N LYS A 13 19.94 -1.79 21.58
CA LYS A 13 20.56 -3.06 21.10
C LYS A 13 19.69 -4.33 21.33
N VAL A 14 18.43 -4.17 21.74
CA VAL A 14 17.50 -5.25 22.13
C VAL A 14 16.54 -5.64 21.01
N VAL A 15 16.40 -4.85 19.94
CA VAL A 15 15.49 -5.16 18.83
C VAL A 15 16.26 -5.79 17.67
N ARG A 16 16.80 -6.99 17.89
CA ARG A 16 17.27 -7.87 16.79
C ARG A 16 16.52 -9.21 16.68
N SER A 17 15.59 -9.52 17.59
CA SER A 17 14.94 -10.84 17.63
C SER A 17 13.49 -10.89 17.16
N CYS A 18 12.87 -9.77 16.78
CA CYS A 18 11.54 -9.80 16.18
C CYS A 18 11.58 -9.07 14.85
N GLY A 19 11.97 -9.81 13.81
CA GLY A 19 11.82 -9.37 12.43
C GLY A 19 10.34 -9.28 12.11
N PHE A 20 9.74 -8.11 12.34
CA PHE A 20 8.48 -7.76 11.69
C PHE A 20 8.80 -7.47 10.22
N SER A 21 8.90 -8.55 9.42
CA SER A 21 8.99 -8.45 7.97
C SER A 21 7.64 -7.94 7.47
N THR A 22 7.51 -6.63 7.36
CA THR A 22 6.52 -6.04 6.46
C THR A 22 7.15 -6.04 5.09
N THR A 23 6.83 -7.04 4.28
CA THR A 23 7.19 -7.08 2.85
C THR A 23 6.46 -6.00 2.04
N ASN A 24 5.95 -4.94 2.66
CA ASN A 24 5.24 -3.88 1.98
C ASN A 24 6.18 -2.69 1.88
N VAL A 25 6.80 -2.61 0.71
CA VAL A 25 7.58 -1.50 0.20
C VAL A 25 6.92 -0.18 0.61
N LEU A 26 7.65 0.64 1.35
CA LEU A 26 7.27 2.01 1.71
C LEU A 26 7.28 2.87 0.45
N ASN A 27 6.24 2.81 -0.38
CA ASN A 27 5.91 3.88 -1.31
C ASN A 27 4.79 4.71 -0.69
N GLY A 28 5.06 6.01 -0.55
CA GLY A 28 4.42 6.91 0.39
C GLY A 28 2.93 7.20 0.20
N GLY A 29 2.35 7.76 1.28
CA GLY A 29 1.06 8.42 1.30
C GLY A 29 -0.15 7.48 1.32
N HIS A 30 -1.14 7.79 2.16
CA HIS A 30 -2.48 7.22 2.07
C HIS A 30 -3.14 7.60 0.74
N ILE A 31 -2.80 6.90 -0.32
CA ILE A 31 -3.56 6.78 -1.55
C ILE A 31 -3.27 5.36 -2.02
N ARG A 32 -4.29 4.58 -2.37
CA ARG A 32 -4.12 3.27 -3.03
C ARG A 32 -3.55 3.44 -4.45
N MET A 33 -2.43 4.15 -4.62
CA MET A 33 -1.70 4.27 -5.90
C MET A 33 -0.87 3.02 -6.20
N HIS A 34 -1.33 1.84 -5.84
CA HIS A 34 -0.63 0.59 -6.18
C HIS A 34 -0.71 0.28 -7.68
N ASN A 35 -1.75 0.78 -8.36
CA ASN A 35 -2.00 0.51 -9.78
C ASN A 35 -2.02 1.78 -10.63
N TRP A 36 -1.21 2.77 -10.29
CA TRP A 36 -1.02 3.94 -11.16
C TRP A 36 0.07 3.66 -12.20
N TRP A 37 -0.30 3.72 -13.48
CA TRP A 37 0.63 3.52 -14.60
C TRP A 37 0.84 4.85 -15.31
N GLY A 38 2.02 5.45 -15.11
CA GLY A 38 2.44 6.66 -15.83
C GLY A 38 2.81 6.40 -17.30
N PRO A 39 3.11 7.47 -18.07
CA PRO A 39 3.23 7.44 -19.53
C PRO A 39 4.22 6.43 -20.10
N GLU A 40 5.31 6.16 -19.38
CA GLU A 40 6.33 5.19 -19.78
C GLU A 40 5.78 3.75 -19.85
N LYS A 41 4.83 3.39 -18.97
CA LYS A 41 4.31 2.03 -18.88
C LYS A 41 3.08 1.78 -19.76
N ILE A 42 2.64 2.78 -20.54
CA ILE A 42 1.54 2.69 -21.51
C ILE A 42 1.91 1.79 -22.70
N GLN A 43 3.19 1.73 -23.07
CA GLN A 43 3.64 1.18 -24.35
C GLN A 43 3.16 -0.26 -24.61
N GLY A 44 2.42 -0.43 -25.72
CA GLY A 44 1.87 -1.70 -26.20
C GLY A 44 0.48 -2.06 -25.65
N ARG A 45 -0.12 -1.23 -24.82
CA ARG A 45 -1.47 -1.45 -24.28
C ARG A 45 -2.52 -0.79 -25.17
N GLU A 46 -3.70 -1.37 -25.16
CA GLU A 46 -4.84 -0.84 -25.90
C GLU A 46 -5.48 0.33 -25.14
N VAL A 47 -5.62 1.46 -25.82
CA VAL A 47 -6.38 2.61 -25.36
C VAL A 47 -7.85 2.35 -25.68
N VAL A 48 -8.68 2.25 -24.65
CA VAL A 48 -10.10 1.87 -24.76
C VAL A 48 -11.00 3.10 -24.74
N GLY A 49 -10.57 4.18 -24.11
CA GLY A 49 -11.40 5.36 -23.96
C GLY A 49 -10.64 6.60 -23.51
N TRP A 50 -11.41 7.60 -23.11
CA TRP A 50 -10.89 8.86 -22.62
C TRP A 50 -10.53 8.77 -21.14
N GLY A 51 -9.39 9.33 -20.73
CA GLY A 51 -9.03 9.43 -19.31
C GLY A 51 -9.65 10.65 -18.62
N VAL A 52 -9.50 10.72 -17.30
CA VAL A 52 -10.06 11.79 -16.45
C VAL A 52 -9.70 13.20 -16.94
N LYS A 53 -8.52 13.36 -17.56
CA LYS A 53 -8.05 14.63 -18.15
C LYS A 53 -7.69 14.54 -19.63
N GLY A 54 -8.09 13.46 -20.31
CA GLY A 54 -7.57 13.10 -21.63
C GLY A 54 -6.20 12.44 -21.61
N ASP A 55 -5.64 12.23 -20.41
CA ASP A 55 -4.41 11.46 -20.24
C ASP A 55 -4.72 9.96 -20.34
N GLU A 56 -3.89 9.24 -21.10
CA GLU A 56 -3.97 7.80 -21.23
C GLU A 56 -3.27 7.17 -20.01
N PHE A 57 -3.95 7.02 -18.87
CA PHE A 57 -3.38 6.27 -17.74
C PHE A 57 -4.36 5.22 -17.22
N TYR A 58 -3.77 4.21 -16.58
CA TYR A 58 -4.51 3.21 -15.83
C TYR A 58 -4.49 3.59 -14.35
N GLU A 59 -5.65 3.61 -13.71
CA GLU A 59 -5.80 3.79 -12.27
C GLU A 59 -7.06 3.06 -11.80
N ASP A 60 -6.94 2.24 -10.75
CA ASP A 60 -8.09 1.61 -10.10
C ASP A 60 -8.67 2.59 -9.08
N ARG A 61 -9.78 3.24 -9.46
CA ARG A 61 -10.45 4.26 -8.65
C ARG A 61 -11.93 3.94 -8.44
N ALA A 62 -12.41 4.19 -7.23
CA ALA A 62 -13.82 3.94 -6.87
C ALA A 62 -14.80 4.88 -7.60
N ASP A 63 -14.34 6.05 -8.03
CA ASP A 63 -15.12 7.02 -8.78
C ASP A 63 -14.96 6.88 -10.31
N TYR A 64 -13.96 6.12 -10.77
CA TYR A 64 -13.68 5.92 -12.19
C TYR A 64 -13.49 4.44 -12.51
N TRP A 65 -14.59 3.79 -12.89
CA TRP A 65 -14.62 2.34 -13.11
C TRP A 65 -14.06 1.89 -14.46
N TYR A 66 -13.90 2.81 -15.41
CA TYR A 66 -13.47 2.52 -16.78
C TYR A 66 -12.17 3.28 -17.10
N PRO A 67 -10.98 2.71 -16.79
CA PRO A 67 -9.72 3.38 -17.08
C PRO A 67 -9.52 3.57 -18.59
N ALA A 68 -8.72 4.57 -18.97
CA ALA A 68 -8.48 4.90 -20.39
C ALA A 68 -7.74 3.79 -21.13
N ILE A 69 -6.91 3.02 -20.42
CA ILE A 69 -6.09 1.94 -20.94
C ILE A 69 -6.47 0.63 -20.24
N ARG A 70 -6.18 -0.53 -20.84
CA ARG A 70 -6.25 -1.84 -20.17
C ARG A 70 -5.05 -2.15 -19.25
N PHE A 71 -5.28 -3.02 -18.26
CA PHE A 71 -4.26 -3.41 -17.27
C PHE A 71 -3.13 -4.30 -17.81
N ARG A 72 -3.35 -5.11 -18.84
CA ARG A 72 -2.28 -5.91 -19.48
C ARG A 72 -2.05 -5.47 -20.92
N ARG A 73 -0.85 -5.80 -21.40
CA ARG A 73 -0.50 -5.68 -22.83
C ARG A 73 -1.34 -6.71 -23.63
N ASN A 74 -1.54 -6.42 -24.91
CA ASN A 74 -2.11 -7.41 -25.82
C ASN A 74 -1.06 -8.50 -26.10
N ASP A 75 -1.38 -9.72 -25.67
CA ASP A 75 -0.57 -10.93 -25.84
C ASP A 75 -1.26 -11.89 -26.84
N GLU A 76 -0.51 -12.84 -27.40
CA GLU A 76 -1.04 -13.84 -28.35
C GLU A 76 -2.14 -14.75 -27.74
N ILE A 77 -2.20 -14.84 -26.41
CA ILE A 77 -3.22 -15.60 -25.68
C ILE A 77 -4.55 -14.85 -25.69
N VAL A 78 -4.52 -13.52 -25.56
CA VAL A 78 -5.74 -12.72 -25.41
C VAL A 78 -6.33 -12.36 -26.78
N THR A 79 -5.51 -12.20 -27.83
CA THR A 79 -5.96 -11.87 -29.18
C THR A 79 -7.09 -12.78 -29.72
N PRO A 80 -7.02 -14.13 -29.68
CA PRO A 80 -8.12 -14.97 -30.15
C PRO A 80 -9.37 -14.86 -29.26
N ILE A 81 -9.20 -14.57 -27.97
CA ILE A 81 -10.34 -14.40 -27.05
C ILE A 81 -11.00 -13.03 -27.30
N ARG A 82 -10.25 -12.01 -27.70
CA ARG A 82 -10.78 -10.70 -28.13
C ARG A 82 -11.56 -10.80 -29.44
N GLU A 83 -11.10 -11.61 -30.39
CA GLU A 83 -11.88 -11.88 -31.60
C GLU A 83 -13.23 -12.54 -31.28
N LYS A 84 -13.25 -13.46 -30.31
CA LYS A 84 -14.50 -14.05 -29.79
C LYS A 84 -15.36 -13.05 -29.01
N GLU A 85 -14.75 -12.07 -28.32
CA GLU A 85 -15.45 -11.02 -27.58
C GLU A 85 -16.34 -10.15 -28.47
N LEU A 86 -15.99 -10.00 -29.75
CA LEU A 86 -16.80 -9.30 -30.75
C LEU A 86 -18.10 -10.06 -31.10
N GLY A 87 -18.18 -11.35 -30.79
CA GLY A 87 -19.34 -12.21 -31.03
C GLY A 87 -20.31 -12.31 -29.84
N ASP A 88 -21.10 -13.40 -29.79
CA ASP A 88 -22.07 -13.62 -28.70
C ASP A 88 -21.39 -14.12 -27.42
N TRP A 89 -21.59 -13.39 -26.32
CA TRP A 89 -20.99 -13.68 -25.02
C TRP A 89 -21.55 -14.95 -24.34
N LYS A 90 -22.64 -15.52 -24.87
CA LYS A 90 -23.13 -16.83 -24.42
C LYS A 90 -22.20 -17.98 -24.82
N GLN A 91 -21.41 -17.81 -25.88
CA GLN A 91 -20.47 -18.83 -26.36
C GLN A 91 -19.14 -18.84 -25.59
N LEU A 92 -18.83 -17.73 -24.89
CA LEU A 92 -17.64 -17.61 -24.05
C LEU A 92 -17.79 -18.42 -22.75
N SER A 93 -16.77 -19.23 -22.46
CA SER A 93 -16.65 -19.95 -21.20
C SER A 93 -16.46 -18.99 -20.02
N VAL A 94 -16.77 -19.46 -18.81
CA VAL A 94 -16.60 -18.67 -17.58
C VAL A 94 -15.13 -18.28 -17.36
N ASP A 95 -14.21 -19.16 -17.74
CA ASP A 95 -12.79 -18.92 -17.55
C ASP A 95 -12.22 -17.93 -18.57
N GLU A 96 -12.69 -17.95 -19.83
CA GLU A 96 -12.36 -16.90 -20.81
C GLU A 96 -12.85 -15.53 -20.35
N LYS A 97 -14.05 -15.44 -19.75
CA LYS A 97 -14.57 -14.18 -19.18
C LYS A 97 -13.72 -13.67 -18.03
N LYS A 98 -13.32 -14.56 -17.10
CA LYS A 98 -12.41 -14.20 -16.01
C LYS A 98 -11.05 -13.74 -16.53
N LEU A 99 -10.55 -14.39 -17.58
CA LEU A 99 -9.28 -14.02 -18.21
C LEU A 99 -9.39 -12.64 -18.86
N LEU A 100 -10.43 -12.37 -19.65
CA LEU A 100 -10.71 -11.04 -20.19
C LEU A 100 -10.75 -9.97 -19.08
N TYR A 101 -11.41 -10.27 -17.97
CA TYR A 101 -11.47 -9.39 -16.82
C TYR A 101 -10.09 -9.07 -16.24
N ARG A 102 -9.23 -10.08 -16.03
CA ARG A 102 -7.87 -9.91 -15.48
C ARG A 102 -6.87 -9.29 -16.46
N TYR A 103 -7.19 -9.24 -17.75
CA TYR A 103 -6.44 -8.48 -18.76
C TYR A 103 -6.88 -7.01 -18.80
N SER A 104 -8.17 -6.74 -18.61
CA SER A 104 -8.71 -5.40 -18.58
C SER A 104 -8.41 -4.69 -17.26
N PHE A 105 -8.55 -5.37 -16.12
CA PHE A 105 -8.45 -4.81 -14.78
C PHE A 105 -7.42 -5.54 -13.91
N CYS A 106 -6.76 -4.81 -13.01
CA CYS A 106 -5.83 -5.38 -12.03
C CYS A 106 -6.58 -6.06 -10.89
N GLN A 107 -7.48 -5.31 -10.25
CA GLN A 107 -8.18 -5.70 -9.03
C GLN A 107 -9.69 -5.75 -9.24
N THR A 108 -10.37 -6.62 -8.51
CA THR A 108 -11.84 -6.56 -8.39
C THR A 108 -12.27 -5.48 -7.41
N LEU A 109 -13.53 -5.04 -7.49
CA LEU A 109 -14.07 -4.09 -6.51
C LEU A 109 -13.99 -4.64 -5.07
N SER A 110 -14.22 -5.94 -4.89
CA SER A 110 -14.09 -6.60 -3.58
C SER A 110 -12.64 -6.63 -3.07
N GLU A 111 -11.66 -6.79 -3.96
CA GLU A 111 -10.23 -6.70 -3.63
C GLU A 111 -9.85 -5.27 -3.29
N TYR A 112 -10.40 -4.29 -4.01
CA TYR A 112 -10.18 -2.88 -3.74
C TYR A 112 -10.82 -2.45 -2.41
N GLU A 113 -12.06 -2.85 -2.11
CA GLU A 113 -12.74 -2.47 -0.87
C GLU A 113 -12.26 -3.24 0.36
N ALA A 114 -11.49 -4.31 0.17
CA ALA A 114 -10.98 -5.10 1.27
C ALA A 114 -10.25 -4.21 2.30
N PRO A 115 -10.57 -4.35 3.60
CA PRO A 115 -9.95 -3.54 4.64
C PRO A 115 -8.47 -3.92 4.73
N ASP A 116 -7.59 -2.94 4.58
CA ASP A 116 -6.19 -3.11 4.89
C ASP A 116 -5.99 -2.98 6.40
N GLY A 117 -5.21 -3.89 6.98
CA GLY A 117 -4.87 -3.86 8.41
C GLY A 117 -4.01 -2.64 8.80
N TYR A 118 -3.88 -1.64 7.93
CA TYR A 118 -3.01 -0.48 8.09
C TYR A 118 -3.33 0.29 9.36
N TRP A 119 -4.61 0.42 9.72
CA TRP A 119 -5.05 1.11 10.94
C TRP A 119 -4.43 0.54 12.23
N LYS A 120 -4.01 -0.74 12.22
CA LYS A 120 -3.33 -1.37 13.37
C LYS A 120 -1.96 -0.74 13.63
N LEU A 121 -1.28 -0.25 12.60
CA LEU A 121 0.05 0.35 12.72
C LEU A 121 0.05 1.66 13.53
N PRO A 122 -0.74 2.71 13.20
CA PRO A 122 -0.79 3.92 14.01
C PRO A 122 -1.32 3.64 15.42
N VAL A 123 -2.27 2.69 15.60
CA VAL A 123 -2.73 2.29 16.93
C VAL A 123 -1.62 1.65 17.75
N ALA A 124 -0.83 0.74 17.16
CA ALA A 124 0.29 0.11 17.84
C ALA A 124 1.38 1.11 18.22
N ILE A 125 1.68 2.08 17.35
CA ILE A 125 2.65 3.15 17.63
C ILE A 125 2.16 4.02 18.78
N ALA A 126 0.90 4.49 18.75
CA ALA A 126 0.33 5.32 19.80
C ALA A 126 0.32 4.61 21.17
N LEU A 127 -0.01 3.31 21.19
CA LEU A 127 0.05 2.51 22.41
C LEU A 127 1.49 2.33 22.91
N ALA A 128 2.45 2.06 22.02
CA ALA A 128 3.85 1.92 22.41
C ALA A 128 4.40 3.22 23.02
N GLU A 129 4.07 4.38 22.45
CA GLU A 129 4.42 5.69 23.00
C GLU A 129 3.84 5.90 24.40
N SER A 130 2.54 5.62 24.59
CA SER A 130 1.88 5.75 25.90
C SER A 130 2.50 4.85 26.98
N VAL A 131 2.96 3.65 26.61
CA VAL A 131 3.64 2.72 27.52
C VAL A 131 5.00 3.27 27.92
N ILE A 132 5.75 3.86 26.98
CA ILE A 132 7.04 4.48 27.25
C ILE A 132 6.87 5.67 28.20
N GLU A 133 5.93 6.56 27.93
CA GLU A 133 5.65 7.71 28.80
C GLU A 133 5.27 7.29 30.22
N LYS A 134 4.35 6.32 30.35
CA LYS A 134 3.98 5.76 31.66
C LYS A 134 5.18 5.16 32.39
N ARG A 135 6.06 4.46 31.67
CA ARG A 135 7.28 3.86 32.25
C ARG A 135 8.26 4.94 32.72
N LEU A 136 8.46 6.01 31.94
CA LEU A 136 9.31 7.14 32.31
C LEU A 136 8.80 7.81 33.61
N VAL A 137 7.48 7.99 33.76
CA VAL A 137 6.90 8.57 34.97
C VAL A 137 7.09 7.66 36.19
N MET A 138 6.87 6.35 36.05
CA MET A 138 6.98 5.40 37.17
C MET A 138 8.44 5.11 37.58
N GLU A 139 9.37 5.08 36.63
CA GLU A 139 10.78 4.77 36.86
C GLU A 139 11.64 6.02 37.11
N LYS A 140 11.03 7.20 37.27
CA LYS A 140 11.72 8.46 37.56
C LYS A 140 12.57 8.32 38.82
N GLY A 141 13.89 8.53 38.68
CA GLY A 141 14.86 8.39 39.77
C GLY A 141 15.57 7.04 39.84
N ARG A 142 15.25 6.07 38.97
CA ARG A 142 16.07 4.86 38.81
C ARG A 142 17.37 5.17 38.06
N PHE A 143 18.50 4.64 38.56
CA PHE A 143 19.83 4.82 37.97
C PHE A 143 20.13 3.90 36.77
N LEU A 144 19.35 2.82 36.61
CA LEU A 144 19.43 1.91 35.46
C LEU A 144 18.11 1.90 34.70
N GLY A 145 18.19 1.96 33.37
CA GLY A 145 17.04 1.86 32.47
C GLY A 145 16.81 3.13 31.62
N PRO A 146 15.77 3.12 30.78
CA PRO A 146 15.48 4.21 29.84
C PRO A 146 15.24 5.56 30.54
N ALA A 147 14.67 5.53 31.74
CA ALA A 147 14.35 6.71 32.55
C ALA A 147 15.59 7.55 32.93
N ALA A 148 16.78 6.97 33.00
CA ALA A 148 18.02 7.68 33.32
C ALA A 148 18.53 8.57 32.16
N TYR A 149 18.22 8.15 30.93
CA TYR A 149 18.63 8.81 29.69
C TYR A 149 17.61 9.83 29.16
N TYR A 150 16.50 10.01 29.88
CA TYR A 150 15.50 11.01 29.56
C TYR A 150 15.74 12.30 30.35
N ASP A 151 15.71 13.44 29.67
CA ASP A 151 15.72 14.77 30.27
C ASP A 151 14.27 15.23 30.47
N TYR A 152 13.82 15.21 31.73
CA TYR A 152 12.45 15.55 32.13
C TYR A 152 12.18 17.05 32.14
N GLU A 153 13.21 17.90 32.21
CA GLU A 153 13.01 19.36 32.24
C GLU A 153 12.71 19.86 30.83
N ASN A 154 13.40 19.31 29.83
CA ASN A 154 13.27 19.71 28.43
C ASN A 154 12.40 18.74 27.60
N ASN A 155 11.80 17.72 28.23
CA ASN A 155 11.00 16.67 27.59
C ASN A 155 11.69 16.06 26.34
N ARG A 156 12.97 15.72 26.48
CA ARG A 156 13.78 15.18 25.38
C ARG A 156 14.69 14.06 25.85
N TRP A 157 15.09 13.21 24.91
CA TRP A 157 16.18 12.25 25.16
C TRP A 157 17.51 12.98 25.22
N LYS A 158 18.37 12.59 26.17
CA LYS A 158 19.75 13.05 26.23
C LYS A 158 20.51 12.50 25.02
N ASP A 159 21.38 13.31 24.44
CA ASP A 159 22.21 12.93 23.29
C ASP A 159 23.33 11.95 23.68
#